data_AF-A0A8H9M2K9-F1
#
_entry.id   AF-A0A8H9M2K9-F1
#
_cell.length_a   1.000
_cell.length_b   1.000
_cell.length_c   1.000
_cell.angle_alpha   90.00
_cell.angle_beta   90.00
_cell.angle_gamma   90.00
#
_symmetry.space_group_name_H-M   'P 1'
#
loop_
_entity.id
_entity.type
_entity.pdbx_description
1 polymer ?
#
loop_
_entity_poly.entity_id
_entity_poly.type
_entity_poly.pdbx_seq_one_letter_code
_entity_poly.pdbx_strand_id
1 'polypeptide(L)'
;MKILIAIAIIIAIGATFWFTSQNQEETLNEPVAMLPVITREQILTASDLVEGVKQALKQDDEKAIEQWLDRALALAKEAGIAQEDINFIQSDSARDYVIFQAKRSQFNDAVEQAYYELQGIDAIKAAYPQAEDLFASADKLIIERDKIIEEIATELANGNTPTNAERQAARQQWLKRYNEKQSQ
;
A
#
# COMPACT_ATOMS: atom_id res chain seq x y z
N MET A 1 19.46 24.61 24.83
CA MET A 1 18.12 25.11 24.49
C MET A 1 17.50 24.15 23.48
N LYS A 2 16.33 23.58 23.82
CA LYS A 2 15.54 22.68 22.98
C LYS A 2 14.66 23.54 22.07
N ILE A 3 14.72 23.35 20.76
CA ILE A 3 13.70 23.88 19.85
C ILE A 3 13.25 22.71 18.99
N LEU A 4 12.01 22.29 19.28
CA LEU A 4 11.24 21.27 18.59
C LEU A 4 10.80 21.85 17.25
N ILE A 5 11.11 21.15 16.15
CA ILE A 5 10.57 21.49 14.83
C ILE A 5 9.24 20.74 14.70
N ALA A 6 8.15 21.48 14.85
CA ALA A 6 6.79 21.00 14.63
C ALA A 6 6.52 20.87 13.12
N ILE A 7 5.96 19.74 12.73
CA ILE A 7 5.52 19.43 11.37
C ILE A 7 4.22 20.20 11.10
N ALA A 8 4.24 21.05 10.08
CA ALA A 8 3.06 21.76 9.60
C ALA A 8 2.33 20.90 8.56
N ILE A 9 1.12 20.44 8.87
CA ILE A 9 0.19 19.85 7.90
C ILE A 9 -0.71 20.97 7.38
N ILE A 10 -0.61 21.26 6.08
CA ILE A 10 -1.46 22.22 5.38
C ILE A 10 -2.82 21.55 5.13
N ILE A 11 -3.87 22.03 5.81
CA ILE A 11 -5.26 21.66 5.50
C ILE A 11 -5.76 22.66 4.45
N ALA A 12 -5.95 22.18 3.21
CA ALA A 12 -6.60 22.94 2.17
C ALA A 12 -8.08 23.13 2.50
N ILE A 13 -8.47 24.38 2.73
CA ILE A 13 -9.84 24.83 2.99
C ILE A 13 -10.65 24.69 1.70
N GLY A 14 -11.56 23.72 1.66
CA GLY A 14 -12.64 23.66 0.68
C GLY A 14 -13.85 24.45 1.17
N ALA A 15 -13.85 25.77 0.98
CA ALA A 15 -15.03 26.59 1.18
C ALA A 15 -15.96 26.45 -0.03
N THR A 16 -17.14 25.85 0.14
CA THR A 16 -18.33 26.27 -0.62
C THR A 16 -19.52 26.44 0.31
N PHE A 17 -19.86 27.71 0.48
CA PHE A 17 -21.05 28.28 1.09
C PHE A 17 -22.30 27.90 0.27
N TRP A 18 -23.41 27.52 0.90
CA TRP A 18 -24.77 27.87 0.42
C TRP A 18 -25.79 27.90 1.56
N PHE A 19 -26.75 28.81 1.38
CA PHE A 19 -27.55 29.56 2.34
C PHE A 19 -28.91 28.90 2.64
N THR A 20 -29.37 28.84 3.91
CA THR A 20 -30.81 28.88 4.26
C THR A 20 -31.03 29.53 5.64
N SER A 21 -32.15 30.27 5.74
CA SER A 21 -32.53 31.25 6.77
C SER A 21 -32.86 30.69 8.16
N GLN A 22 -32.68 31.58 9.15
CA GLN A 22 -32.95 31.47 10.58
C GLN A 22 -34.38 31.05 10.96
N ASN A 23 -34.49 30.18 11.98
CA ASN A 23 -35.00 30.52 13.32
C ASN A 23 -35.21 29.24 14.12
N GLN A 24 -34.31 28.92 15.06
CA GLN A 24 -34.70 28.25 16.30
C GLN A 24 -33.62 28.42 17.38
N GLU A 25 -34.11 28.77 18.56
CA GLU A 25 -33.41 29.13 19.77
C GLU A 25 -32.65 27.97 20.42
N GLU A 26 -31.64 28.32 21.21
CA GLU A 26 -31.10 27.62 22.38
C GLU A 26 -30.77 26.11 22.23
N THR A 27 -29.49 25.83 22.06
CA THR A 27 -28.65 25.28 23.15
C THR A 27 -27.19 25.48 22.76
N LEU A 28 -26.38 26.03 23.67
CA LEU A 28 -24.93 25.90 23.63
C LEU A 28 -24.57 24.44 23.90
N ASN A 29 -24.89 23.55 22.96
CA ASN A 29 -24.16 22.32 22.81
C ASN A 29 -23.01 22.67 21.89
N GLU A 30 -21.90 23.10 22.48
CA GLU A 30 -20.61 22.94 21.80
C GLU A 30 -20.63 21.52 21.24
N PRO A 31 -20.48 21.31 19.91
CA PRO A 31 -20.27 19.98 19.41
C PRO A 31 -19.01 19.52 20.11
N VAL A 32 -19.15 18.64 21.11
CA VAL A 32 -18.03 17.89 21.67
C VAL A 32 -17.34 17.37 20.44
N ALA A 33 -16.16 17.91 20.14
CA ALA A 33 -15.39 17.48 18.99
C ALA A 33 -15.15 16.00 19.25
N MET A 34 -15.98 15.14 18.68
CA MET A 34 -15.78 13.72 18.71
C MET A 34 -14.46 13.57 17.98
N LEU A 35 -13.40 13.35 18.75
CA LEU A 35 -12.11 12.97 18.21
C LEU A 35 -12.41 11.84 17.21
N PRO A 36 -11.89 11.91 15.98
CA PRO A 36 -12.16 10.86 15.01
C PRO A 36 -11.80 9.53 15.67
N VAL A 37 -12.81 8.67 15.83
CA VAL A 37 -12.64 7.38 16.51
C VAL A 37 -11.83 6.51 15.57
N ILE A 38 -10.53 6.40 15.84
CA ILE A 38 -9.66 5.49 15.13
C ILE A 38 -10.02 4.07 15.57
N THR A 39 -10.25 3.18 14.62
CA THR A 39 -10.57 1.78 14.91
C THR A 39 -9.30 0.95 15.05
N ARG A 40 -9.43 -0.18 15.73
CA ARG A 40 -8.39 -1.22 15.79
C ARG A 40 -7.88 -1.63 14.41
N GLU A 41 -8.78 -1.79 13.45
CA GLU A 41 -8.42 -2.17 12.09
C GLU A 41 -7.55 -1.09 11.43
N GLN A 42 -7.94 0.19 11.54
CA GLN A 42 -7.16 1.30 11.01
C GLN A 42 -5.75 1.36 11.60
N ILE A 43 -5.59 1.04 12.89
CA ILE A 43 -4.27 0.96 13.54
C ILE A 43 -3.46 -0.20 12.96
N LEU A 44 -4.04 -1.40 12.88
CA LEU A 44 -3.34 -2.61 12.44
C LEU A 44 -3.07 -2.66 10.92
N THR A 45 -3.79 -1.86 10.13
CA THR A 45 -3.54 -1.70 8.68
C THR A 45 -2.87 -0.37 8.34
N ALA A 46 -2.38 0.38 9.33
CA ALA A 46 -1.69 1.63 9.09
C ALA A 46 -0.48 1.40 8.18
N SER A 47 -0.31 2.23 7.16
CA SER A 47 0.70 2.01 6.12
C SER A 47 2.12 2.00 6.69
N ASP A 48 2.42 2.87 7.65
CA ASP A 48 3.71 2.92 8.34
C ASP A 48 4.00 1.66 9.16
N LEU A 49 3.00 1.13 9.87
CA LEU A 49 3.09 -0.13 10.59
C LEU A 49 3.39 -1.29 9.63
N VAL A 50 2.58 -1.42 8.57
CA VAL A 50 2.73 -2.51 7.59
C VAL A 50 4.07 -2.42 6.87
N GLU A 51 4.49 -1.23 6.44
CA GLU A 51 5.79 -1.02 5.79
C GLU A 51 6.97 -1.28 6.75
N GLY A 52 6.83 -0.85 8.00
CA GLY A 52 7.80 -1.12 9.06
C GLY A 52 8.01 -2.60 9.33
N VAL A 53 6.91 -3.35 9.48
CA VAL A 53 6.93 -4.80 9.67
C VAL A 53 7.41 -5.51 8.41
N LYS A 54 7.02 -5.04 7.22
CA LYS A 54 7.54 -5.55 5.94
C LYS A 54 9.07 -5.42 5.88
N GLN A 55 9.62 -4.29 6.30
CA GLN A 55 11.07 -4.09 6.31
C GLN A 55 11.77 -4.98 7.35
N ALA A 56 11.19 -5.13 8.54
CA ALA A 56 11.71 -6.02 9.57
C ALA A 56 11.74 -7.49 9.12
N LEU A 57 10.67 -7.95 8.44
CA LEU A 57 10.61 -9.28 7.83
C LEU A 57 11.68 -9.49 6.76
N LYS A 58 12.00 -8.47 5.94
CA LYS A 58 13.09 -8.55 4.94
C LYS A 58 14.47 -8.70 5.59
N GLN A 59 14.61 -8.32 6.87
CA GLN A 59 15.87 -8.32 7.62
C GLN A 59 15.95 -9.46 8.64
N ASP A 60 14.93 -10.33 8.71
CA ASP A 60 14.76 -11.33 9.77
C ASP A 60 14.89 -10.72 11.20
N ASP A 61 14.46 -9.46 11.38
CA ASP A 61 14.59 -8.72 12.63
C ASP A 61 13.29 -8.78 13.44
N GLU A 62 13.15 -9.85 14.21
CA GLU A 62 12.01 -10.07 15.11
C GLU A 62 11.84 -8.92 16.12
N LYS A 63 12.96 -8.35 16.60
CA LYS A 63 12.90 -7.25 17.57
C LYS A 63 12.35 -5.97 16.94
N ALA A 64 12.60 -5.74 15.66
CA ALA A 64 12.01 -4.63 14.94
C ALA A 64 10.50 -4.84 14.70
N ILE A 65 10.05 -6.08 14.48
CA ILE A 65 8.60 -6.39 14.40
C ILE A 65 7.91 -6.01 15.71
N GLU A 66 8.46 -6.45 16.85
CA GLU A 66 7.89 -6.12 18.17
C GLU A 66 7.88 -4.62 18.45
N GLN A 67 8.93 -3.89 18.06
CA GLN A 67 8.96 -2.42 18.20
C GLN A 67 7.86 -1.72 17.40
N TRP A 68 7.49 -2.25 16.23
CA TRP A 68 6.41 -1.69 15.44
C TRP A 68 5.04 -2.00 16.05
N LEU A 69 4.85 -3.19 16.60
CA LEU A 69 3.63 -3.57 17.33
C LEU A 69 3.46 -2.75 18.62
N ASP A 70 4.56 -2.50 19.35
CA ASP A 70 4.56 -1.63 20.53
C ASP A 70 4.11 -0.20 20.19
N ARG A 71 4.50 0.33 19.02
CA ARG A 71 4.03 1.64 18.54
C ARG A 71 2.53 1.64 18.23
N ALA A 72 2.03 0.58 17.60
CA ALA A 72 0.60 0.41 17.35
C ALA A 72 -0.20 0.34 18.67
N LEU A 73 0.33 -0.36 19.68
CA LEU A 73 -0.26 -0.44 21.01
C LEU A 73 -0.23 0.90 21.75
N ALA A 74 0.88 1.65 21.65
CA ALA A 74 0.99 2.99 22.22
C ALA A 74 -0.03 3.95 21.59
N LEU A 75 -0.17 3.92 20.26
CA LEU A 75 -1.17 4.71 19.55
C LEU A 75 -2.60 4.35 19.99
N ALA A 76 -2.91 3.06 20.15
CA ALA A 76 -4.22 2.61 20.62
C ALA A 76 -4.56 3.15 22.02
N LYS A 77 -3.59 3.14 22.94
CA LYS A 77 -3.74 3.68 24.29
C LYS A 77 -3.93 5.20 24.29
N GLU A 78 -3.13 5.92 23.49
CA GLU A 78 -3.21 7.37 23.35
C GLU A 78 -4.55 7.80 22.73
N ALA A 79 -5.05 7.04 21.75
CA ALA A 79 -6.33 7.28 21.11
C ALA A 79 -7.54 6.94 21.99
N GLY A 80 -7.33 6.32 23.16
CA GLY A 80 -8.40 6.00 24.11
C GLY A 80 -9.44 5.02 23.57
N ILE A 81 -9.04 4.11 22.67
CA ILE A 81 -9.95 3.08 22.13
C ILE A 81 -10.37 2.09 23.24
N ALA A 82 -11.38 1.26 22.96
CA ALA A 82 -11.90 0.31 23.95
C ALA A 82 -10.80 -0.65 24.46
N GLN A 83 -10.84 -0.99 25.75
CA GLN A 83 -9.84 -1.89 26.36
C GLN A 83 -9.80 -3.26 25.67
N GLU A 84 -10.94 -3.74 25.16
CA GLU A 84 -11.04 -4.98 24.39
C GLU A 84 -10.21 -4.91 23.09
N ASP A 85 -10.19 -3.75 22.43
CA ASP A 85 -9.38 -3.51 21.24
C ASP A 85 -7.90 -3.41 21.58
N ILE A 86 -7.56 -2.72 22.66
CA ILE A 86 -6.18 -2.65 23.17
C ILE A 86 -5.66 -4.06 23.48
N ASN A 87 -6.46 -4.89 24.15
CA ASN A 87 -6.11 -6.27 24.47
C ASN A 87 -5.90 -7.10 23.20
N PHE A 88 -6.72 -6.90 22.16
CA PHE A 88 -6.52 -7.56 20.88
C PHE A 88 -5.22 -7.11 20.21
N ILE A 89 -4.93 -5.80 20.16
CA ILE A 89 -3.70 -5.27 19.54
C ILE A 89 -2.44 -5.83 20.21
N GLN A 90 -2.51 -6.13 21.51
CA GLN A 90 -1.43 -6.76 22.26
C GLN A 90 -1.29 -8.28 22.02
N SER A 91 -2.25 -8.91 21.35
CA SER A 91 -2.28 -10.37 21.18
C SER A 91 -1.42 -10.86 20.02
N ASP A 92 -1.02 -12.14 20.09
CA ASP A 92 -0.35 -12.84 18.99
C ASP A 92 -1.19 -12.82 17.69
N SER A 93 -2.52 -12.82 17.81
CA SER A 93 -3.41 -12.72 16.64
C SER A 93 -3.26 -11.39 15.90
N ALA A 94 -3.04 -10.29 16.61
CA ALA A 94 -2.77 -8.99 15.98
C ALA A 94 -1.40 -8.99 15.31
N ARG A 95 -0.38 -9.57 15.96
CA ARG A 95 0.94 -9.78 15.37
C ARG A 95 0.86 -10.57 14.07
N ASP A 96 0.18 -11.72 14.08
CA ASP A 96 0.00 -12.58 12.91
C ASP A 96 -0.75 -11.87 11.79
N TYR A 97 -1.77 -11.09 12.13
CA TYR A 97 -2.53 -10.27 11.18
C TYR A 97 -1.65 -9.22 10.50
N VAL A 98 -0.84 -8.48 11.25
CA VAL A 98 0.06 -7.46 10.68
C VAL A 98 1.14 -8.11 9.82
N ILE A 99 1.70 -9.26 10.25
CA ILE A 99 2.65 -10.03 9.44
C ILE A 99 2.01 -10.52 8.14
N PHE A 100 0.76 -10.98 8.19
CA PHE A 100 -0.01 -11.38 7.01
C PHE A 100 -0.14 -10.21 6.03
N GLN A 101 -0.53 -9.01 6.50
CA GLN A 101 -0.62 -7.81 5.65
C GLN A 101 0.74 -7.40 5.08
N ALA A 102 1.80 -7.46 5.89
CA ALA A 102 3.16 -7.15 5.45
C ALA A 102 3.65 -8.11 4.35
N LYS A 103 3.38 -9.41 4.47
CA LYS A 103 3.71 -10.41 3.43
C LYS A 103 2.93 -10.20 2.14
N ARG A 104 1.67 -9.76 2.21
CA ARG A 104 0.89 -9.38 1.03
C ARG A 104 1.45 -8.11 0.36
N SER A 105 1.91 -7.16 1.15
CA SER A 105 2.64 -5.99 0.64
C SER A 105 3.95 -6.41 -0.05
N GLN A 106 4.71 -7.36 0.51
CA GLN A 106 5.90 -7.94 -0.14
C GLN A 106 5.58 -8.64 -1.46
N PHE A 107 4.46 -9.37 -1.54
CA PHE A 107 3.99 -9.96 -2.80
C PHE A 107 3.75 -8.88 -3.86
N ASN A 108 3.05 -7.79 -3.51
CA ASN A 108 2.80 -6.68 -4.44
C ASN A 108 4.11 -6.03 -4.92
N ASP A 109 5.05 -5.74 -4.02
CA ASP A 109 6.39 -5.23 -4.37
C ASP A 109 7.08 -6.18 -5.38
N ALA A 110 7.02 -7.48 -5.13
CA ALA A 110 7.70 -8.49 -5.96
C ALA A 110 7.04 -8.65 -7.33
N VAL A 111 5.71 -8.64 -7.41
CA VAL A 111 4.96 -8.67 -8.69
C VAL A 111 5.25 -7.41 -9.49
N GLU A 112 5.28 -6.25 -8.83
CA GLU A 112 5.63 -4.99 -9.48
C GLU A 112 7.07 -5.03 -10.03
N GLN A 113 8.03 -5.51 -9.25
CA GLN A 113 9.40 -5.67 -9.73
C GLN A 113 9.47 -6.63 -10.93
N ALA A 114 8.82 -7.80 -10.86
CA ALA A 114 8.76 -8.75 -11.96
C ALA A 114 8.08 -8.17 -13.19
N TYR A 115 7.08 -7.32 -13.01
CA TYR A 115 6.42 -6.58 -14.08
C TYR A 115 7.43 -5.75 -14.87
N TYR A 116 8.27 -4.97 -14.18
CA TYR A 116 9.30 -4.13 -14.81
C TYR A 116 10.49 -4.91 -15.35
N GLU A 117 10.87 -6.01 -14.71
CA GLU A 117 11.98 -6.86 -15.17
C GLU A 117 11.59 -7.82 -16.30
N LEU A 118 10.34 -7.77 -16.76
CA LEU A 118 9.80 -8.65 -17.80
C LEU A 118 9.88 -10.14 -17.43
N GLN A 119 9.71 -10.44 -16.14
CA GLN A 119 9.73 -11.79 -15.59
C GLN A 119 8.30 -12.33 -15.39
N GLY A 120 8.19 -13.65 -15.31
CA GLY A 120 6.98 -14.33 -14.81
C GLY A 120 6.95 -14.36 -13.29
N ILE A 121 5.81 -14.79 -12.71
CA ILE A 121 5.55 -14.65 -11.26
C ILE A 121 5.36 -15.98 -10.51
N ASP A 122 5.60 -17.14 -11.13
CA ASP A 122 5.36 -18.44 -10.48
C ASP A 122 6.18 -18.66 -9.20
N ALA A 123 7.46 -18.27 -9.22
CA ALA A 123 8.30 -18.33 -8.02
C ALA A 123 7.84 -17.35 -6.92
N ILE A 124 7.29 -16.19 -7.32
CA ILE A 124 6.75 -15.18 -6.39
C ILE A 124 5.49 -15.73 -5.73
N LYS A 125 4.57 -16.33 -6.50
CA LYS A 125 3.37 -17.00 -5.95
C LYS A 125 3.73 -18.08 -4.94
N ALA A 126 4.75 -18.89 -5.24
CA ALA A 126 5.23 -19.92 -4.32
C ALA A 126 5.84 -19.35 -3.02
N ALA A 127 6.52 -18.20 -3.09
CA ALA A 127 7.11 -17.53 -1.93
C ALA A 127 6.07 -16.85 -1.02
N TYR A 128 4.92 -16.44 -1.57
CA TYR A 128 3.89 -15.69 -0.86
C TYR A 128 2.50 -16.35 -0.96
N PRO A 129 2.28 -17.54 -0.39
CA PRO A 129 0.97 -18.20 -0.42
C PRO A 129 -0.14 -17.40 0.28
N GLN A 130 0.24 -16.40 1.09
CA GLN A 130 -0.70 -15.56 1.85
C GLN A 130 -1.44 -14.54 0.96
N ALA A 131 -1.02 -14.44 -0.30
CA ALA A 131 -1.59 -13.58 -1.33
C ALA A 131 -2.32 -14.40 -2.42
N GLU A 132 -2.72 -15.65 -2.13
CA GLU A 132 -3.34 -16.55 -3.12
C GLU A 132 -4.53 -15.92 -3.86
N ASP A 133 -5.38 -15.19 -3.15
CA ASP A 133 -6.52 -14.45 -3.72
C ASP A 133 -6.12 -13.37 -4.74
N LEU A 134 -4.85 -12.94 -4.72
CA LEU A 134 -4.28 -11.97 -5.68
C LEU A 134 -3.59 -12.64 -6.88
N PHE A 135 -3.43 -13.97 -6.89
CA PHE A 135 -2.64 -14.64 -7.94
C PHE A 135 -3.26 -14.47 -9.32
N ALA A 136 -4.58 -14.63 -9.43
CA ALA A 136 -5.27 -14.50 -10.71
C ALA A 136 -5.19 -13.08 -11.30
N SER A 137 -5.26 -12.05 -10.45
CA SER A 137 -5.11 -10.66 -10.91
C SER A 137 -3.67 -10.35 -11.29
N ALA A 138 -2.68 -10.86 -10.54
CA ALA A 138 -1.27 -10.72 -10.87
C ALA A 138 -0.91 -11.43 -12.19
N ASP A 139 -1.40 -12.67 -12.41
CA ASP A 139 -1.19 -13.40 -13.66
C ASP A 139 -1.78 -12.62 -14.86
N LYS A 140 -2.99 -12.07 -14.69
CA LYS A 140 -3.63 -11.25 -15.73
C LYS A 140 -2.77 -10.03 -16.08
N LEU A 141 -2.22 -9.33 -15.08
CA LEU A 141 -1.36 -8.17 -15.30
C LEU A 141 -0.10 -8.54 -16.12
N ILE A 142 0.52 -9.67 -15.80
CA ILE A 142 1.71 -10.17 -16.51
C ILE A 142 1.38 -10.60 -17.94
N ILE A 143 0.25 -11.27 -18.15
CA ILE A 143 -0.23 -11.67 -19.48
C ILE A 143 -0.53 -10.44 -20.34
N GLU A 144 -1.19 -9.42 -19.77
CA GLU A 144 -1.50 -8.18 -20.49
C GLU A 144 -0.24 -7.43 -20.89
N ARG A 145 0.76 -7.34 -20.01
CA ARG A 145 2.09 -6.80 -20.34
C ARG A 145 2.71 -7.51 -21.52
N ASP A 146 2.77 -8.84 -21.46
CA ASP A 146 3.43 -9.66 -22.48
C ASP A 146 2.70 -9.57 -23.82
N LYS A 147 1.37 -9.51 -23.79
CA LYS A 147 0.54 -9.26 -24.97
C LYS A 147 0.89 -7.92 -25.63
N ILE A 148 0.96 -6.83 -24.86
CA ILE A 148 1.30 -5.50 -25.39
C ILE A 148 2.71 -5.51 -26.00
N ILE A 149 3.67 -6.20 -25.37
CA ILE A 149 5.02 -6.33 -25.93
C ILE A 149 5.01 -7.08 -27.26
N GLU A 150 4.23 -8.16 -27.39
CA GLU A 150 4.10 -8.89 -28.67
C GLU A 150 3.34 -8.06 -29.73
N GLU A 151 2.37 -7.24 -29.34
CA GLU A 151 1.70 -6.28 -30.24
C GLU A 151 2.70 -5.25 -30.78
N ILE A 152 3.59 -4.72 -29.93
CA ILE A 152 4.68 -3.83 -30.36
C ILE A 152 5.62 -4.57 -31.33
N ALA A 153 5.98 -5.83 -31.03
CA ALA A 153 6.84 -6.62 -31.91
C ALA A 153 6.21 -6.87 -33.29
N THR A 154 4.90 -7.11 -33.32
CA THR A 154 4.12 -7.29 -34.56
C THR A 154 4.09 -6.01 -35.39
N GLU A 155 3.92 -4.85 -34.74
CA GLU A 155 4.01 -3.56 -35.41
C GLU A 155 5.40 -3.32 -36.02
N LEU A 156 6.47 -3.62 -35.26
CA LEU A 156 7.86 -3.52 -35.75
C LEU A 156 8.13 -4.45 -36.95
N ALA A 157 7.44 -5.59 -37.01
CA ALA A 157 7.48 -6.54 -38.12
C ALA A 157 6.56 -6.18 -39.30
N ASN A 158 5.93 -4.99 -39.27
CA ASN A 158 4.94 -4.53 -40.25
C ASN A 158 3.76 -5.52 -40.43
N GLY A 159 3.26 -6.07 -39.32
CA GLY A 159 2.14 -7.02 -39.32
C GLY A 159 2.51 -8.46 -39.64
N ASN A 160 3.78 -8.76 -39.94
CA ASN A 160 4.26 -10.13 -40.12
C ASN A 160 4.56 -10.81 -38.77
N THR A 161 4.83 -12.12 -38.80
CA THR A 161 5.29 -12.85 -37.61
C THR A 161 6.62 -12.28 -37.11
N PRO A 162 6.72 -11.81 -35.86
CA PRO A 162 7.94 -11.21 -35.35
C PRO A 162 9.10 -12.21 -35.25
N THR A 163 10.28 -11.75 -35.65
CA THR A 163 11.58 -12.34 -35.38
C THR A 163 12.02 -12.10 -33.94
N ASN A 164 13.07 -12.79 -33.50
CA ASN A 164 13.66 -12.55 -32.17
C ASN A 164 14.20 -11.12 -32.01
N ALA A 165 14.71 -10.51 -33.09
CA ALA A 165 15.21 -9.14 -33.07
C ALA A 165 14.07 -8.14 -32.81
N GLU A 166 12.93 -8.28 -33.48
CA GLU A 166 11.75 -7.43 -33.28
C GLU A 166 11.17 -7.60 -31.87
N ARG A 167 11.09 -8.83 -31.34
CA ARG A 167 10.68 -9.05 -29.94
C ARG A 167 11.64 -8.42 -28.95
N GLN A 168 12.94 -8.47 -29.19
CA GLN A 168 13.93 -7.82 -28.33
C GLN A 168 13.78 -6.29 -28.39
N ALA A 169 13.59 -5.73 -29.59
CA ALA A 169 13.36 -4.29 -29.77
C ALA A 169 12.07 -3.83 -29.07
N ALA A 170 10.99 -4.61 -29.15
CA ALA A 170 9.74 -4.33 -28.46
C ALA A 170 9.90 -4.27 -26.93
N ARG A 171 10.61 -5.25 -26.35
CA ARG A 171 10.95 -5.23 -24.91
C ARG A 171 11.75 -3.98 -24.52
N GLN A 172 12.72 -3.58 -25.33
CA GLN A 172 13.49 -2.37 -25.08
C GLN A 172 12.63 -1.11 -25.18
N GLN A 173 11.71 -1.04 -26.15
CA GLN A 173 10.79 0.08 -26.29
C GLN A 173 9.83 0.17 -25.10
N TRP A 174 9.32 -0.96 -24.62
CA TRP A 174 8.51 -1.02 -23.41
C TRP A 174 9.24 -0.45 -22.19
N LEU A 175 10.47 -0.91 -21.93
CA LEU A 175 11.28 -0.44 -20.80
C LEU A 175 11.58 1.07 -20.88
N LYS A 176 11.83 1.60 -22.09
CA LYS A 176 12.05 3.04 -22.30
C LYS A 176 10.82 3.87 -21.92
N ARG A 177 9.63 3.47 -22.39
CA ARG A 177 8.36 4.17 -22.08
C ARG A 177 8.11 4.28 -20.58
N TYR A 178 8.52 3.26 -19.82
CA TYR A 178 8.37 3.26 -18.38
C TYR A 178 9.38 4.19 -17.69
N ASN A 179 10.67 4.12 -18.06
CA ASN A 179 11.70 4.99 -17.48
C ASN A 179 11.43 6.48 -17.74
N GLU A 180 10.85 6.81 -18.89
CA GLU A 180 10.43 8.17 -19.23
C GLU A 180 9.27 8.66 -18.36
N LYS A 181 8.31 7.79 -18.01
CA LYS A 181 7.19 8.14 -17.11
C LYS A 181 7.62 8.34 -15.65
N GLN A 182 8.67 7.67 -15.20
CA GLN A 182 9.22 7.84 -13.84
C GLN A 182 10.05 9.12 -13.68
N SER A 183 10.45 9.75 -14.78
CA SER A 183 11.27 10.97 -14.79
C SER A 183 10.45 12.27 -14.91
N GLN A 184 9.12 12.16 -14.92
CA GLN A 184 8.15 13.28 -15.01
C GLN A 184 7.42 13.42 -13.67
#